data_AF-A0AAU2HEX8-F1
#
_entry.id   AF-A0AAU2HEX8-F1
#
_cell.length_a   1.000
_cell.length_b   1.000
_cell.length_c   1.000
_cell.angle_alpha   90.00
_cell.angle_beta   90.00
_cell.angle_gamma   90.00
#
_symmetry.space_group_name_H-M   'P 1'
#
loop_
_entity.id
_entity.type
_entity.pdbx_description
1 polymer ?
#
loop_
_entity_poly.entity_id
_entity_poly.type
_entity_poly.pdbx_seq_one_letter_code
_entity_poly.pdbx_strand_id
1 'polypeptide(L)'
;MTAFTGLAGLLLGFFGVPSFVTPPTARTVTATTTVTATATVTASPAPDPSGSTSSPPSPRADGTKDVPLTDIAPLGGSYVNWAVGPVVMGGKRFSNAVTTEPGNGESVGYSINERYQSLTATVGLDDDGLAYPATVTFKSGDESGKTLKTVTAQINRPAKVTVELTGVAILTIEVGQADFKTPKVALGDPVLHRL
;
A
#
# COMPACT_ATOMS: atom_id res chain seq x y z
N MET A 1 20.94 -8.74 -64.29
CA MET A 1 19.82 -8.21 -63.48
C MET A 1 20.44 -7.69 -62.19
N THR A 2 21.16 -6.56 -62.11
CA THR A 2 20.84 -5.15 -62.44
C THR A 2 19.56 -4.65 -61.79
N ALA A 3 19.69 -3.92 -60.67
CA ALA A 3 19.12 -2.57 -60.48
C ALA A 3 19.60 -1.96 -59.15
N PHE A 4 20.58 -1.05 -59.24
CA PHE A 4 20.85 0.02 -58.26
C PHE A 4 20.06 1.25 -58.74
N THR A 5 19.22 1.84 -57.90
CA THR A 5 18.51 3.11 -58.14
C THR A 5 18.00 3.60 -56.78
N GLY A 6 18.22 4.81 -56.28
CA GLY A 6 18.95 5.97 -56.76
C GLY A 6 19.09 6.97 -55.60
N LEU A 7 20.16 7.74 -55.62
CA LEU A 7 20.43 8.90 -54.78
C LEU A 7 19.78 10.14 -55.45
N ALA A 8 19.07 10.98 -54.70
CA ALA A 8 19.00 12.44 -54.89
C ALA A 8 17.96 13.09 -53.97
N GLY A 9 18.32 14.20 -53.32
CA GLY A 9 17.32 15.09 -52.71
C GLY A 9 17.81 15.97 -51.56
N LEU A 10 18.86 16.76 -51.78
CA LEU A 10 19.27 17.88 -50.93
C LEU A 10 18.28 19.05 -51.12
N LEU A 11 17.66 19.57 -50.04
CA LEU A 11 17.13 20.93 -50.01
C LEU A 11 17.35 21.57 -48.62
N LEU A 12 18.25 22.54 -48.60
CA LEU A 12 18.45 23.52 -47.54
C LEU A 12 17.30 24.54 -47.57
N GLY A 13 16.70 24.81 -46.41
CA GLY A 13 15.70 25.86 -46.23
C GLY A 13 15.70 26.38 -44.80
N PHE A 14 16.36 27.52 -44.59
CA PHE A 14 16.33 28.33 -43.39
C PHE A 14 14.94 28.96 -43.15
N PHE A 15 14.63 29.24 -41.89
CA PHE A 15 13.73 30.26 -41.30
C PHE A 15 12.64 29.72 -40.37
N GLY A 16 12.74 30.12 -39.09
CA GLY A 16 11.61 30.15 -38.15
C GLY A 16 11.79 29.33 -36.87
N VAL A 17 12.79 29.63 -36.04
CA VAL A 17 12.77 29.22 -34.63
C VAL A 17 11.74 30.09 -33.90
N PRO A 18 10.67 29.54 -33.28
CA PRO A 18 9.93 30.29 -32.29
C PRO A 18 10.76 30.35 -31.01
N SER A 19 11.26 31.55 -30.69
CA SER A 19 11.82 31.88 -29.39
C SER A 19 10.71 31.78 -28.35
N PHE A 20 10.72 30.73 -27.52
CA PHE A 20 9.85 30.69 -26.35
C PHE A 20 10.43 31.63 -25.29
N VAL A 21 9.77 32.77 -25.12
CA VAL A 21 10.01 33.70 -24.02
C VAL A 21 9.51 33.02 -22.75
N THR A 22 10.42 32.70 -21.84
CA THR A 22 10.11 32.19 -20.50
C THR A 22 9.45 33.29 -19.67
N PRO A 23 8.18 33.18 -19.25
CA PRO A 23 7.64 34.09 -18.25
C PRO A 23 8.28 33.78 -16.88
N PRO A 24 8.73 34.79 -16.11
CA PRO A 24 9.07 34.57 -14.72
C PRO A 24 7.79 34.48 -13.87
N THR A 25 7.84 33.64 -12.82
CA THR A 25 7.00 33.73 -11.60
C THR A 25 5.65 33.00 -11.73
N ALA A 26 5.26 32.09 -10.83
CA ALA A 26 5.22 32.25 -9.37
C ALA A 26 5.64 30.99 -8.60
N ARG A 27 6.43 31.19 -7.54
CA ARG A 27 6.62 30.19 -6.48
C ARG A 27 5.40 30.25 -5.56
N THR A 28 4.61 29.19 -5.54
CA THR A 28 3.57 29.01 -4.52
C THR A 28 4.26 28.58 -3.23
N VAL A 29 4.22 29.43 -2.20
CA VAL A 29 4.61 29.05 -0.84
C VAL A 29 3.43 28.29 -0.24
N THR A 30 3.55 26.98 -0.10
CA THR A 30 2.59 26.17 0.67
C THR A 30 2.84 26.43 2.15
N ALA A 31 1.92 27.15 2.79
CA ALA A 31 1.93 27.26 4.25
C ALA A 31 1.50 25.91 4.85
N THR A 32 2.37 25.31 5.67
CA THR A 32 2.03 24.12 6.45
C THR A 32 1.37 24.55 7.75
N THR A 33 0.06 24.32 7.87
CA THR A 33 -0.66 24.55 9.13
C THR A 33 -0.56 23.29 9.99
N THR A 34 0.28 23.32 11.02
CA THR A 34 0.36 22.24 12.01
C THR A 34 -0.74 22.45 13.04
N VAL A 35 -1.78 21.61 13.02
CA VAL A 35 -2.80 21.58 14.07
C VAL A 35 -2.35 20.61 15.16
N THR A 36 -1.96 21.14 16.31
CA THR A 36 -1.67 20.34 17.51
C THR A 36 -2.97 20.09 18.25
N ALA A 37 -3.52 18.87 18.17
CA ALA A 37 -4.64 18.46 18.99
C ALA A 37 -4.12 18.03 20.38
N THR A 38 -4.44 18.80 21.42
CA THR A 38 -4.19 18.42 22.81
C THR A 38 -5.40 17.66 23.34
N ALA A 39 -5.29 16.34 23.47
CA ALA A 39 -6.29 15.52 24.15
C ALA A 39 -6.05 15.56 25.67
N THR A 40 -6.99 16.14 26.43
CA THR A 40 -6.96 16.10 27.89
C THR A 40 -7.69 14.84 28.36
N VAL A 41 -6.95 13.86 28.88
CA VAL A 41 -7.52 12.66 29.52
C VAL A 41 -7.74 12.96 31.00
N THR A 42 -9.00 13.07 31.42
CA THR A 42 -9.36 13.12 32.84
C THR A 42 -9.49 11.69 33.37
N ALA A 43 -8.45 11.18 34.03
CA ALA A 43 -8.56 9.94 34.79
C ALA A 43 -9.27 10.24 36.12
N SER A 44 -10.44 9.64 36.32
CA SER A 44 -11.13 9.64 37.61
C SER A 44 -10.46 8.61 38.52
N PRO A 45 -9.96 8.98 39.72
CA PRO A 45 -9.46 8.00 40.68
C PRO A 45 -10.65 7.20 41.25
N ALA A 46 -10.62 5.89 41.08
CA ALA A 46 -11.49 4.98 41.81
C ALA A 46 -10.90 4.77 43.23
N PRO A 47 -11.74 4.67 44.27
CA PRO A 47 -11.28 4.48 45.64
C PRO A 47 -10.89 3.02 45.88
N ASP A 48 -9.72 2.82 46.46
CA ASP A 48 -9.30 1.60 47.17
C ASP A 48 -9.39 1.87 48.70
N PRO A 49 -9.38 0.87 49.61
CA PRO A 49 -8.91 -0.52 49.42
C PRO A 49 -9.79 -1.61 50.11
N SER A 50 -9.50 -2.89 49.84
CA SER A 50 -9.06 -3.89 50.85
C SER A 50 -9.36 -5.33 50.41
N GLY A 51 -8.32 -6.17 50.33
CA GLY A 51 -8.48 -7.63 50.34
C GLY A 51 -7.53 -8.44 49.45
N SER A 52 -6.38 -8.82 50.02
CA SER A 52 -5.72 -10.12 49.89
C SER A 52 -5.00 -10.51 48.57
N THR A 53 -3.67 -10.44 48.64
CA THR A 53 -2.65 -11.38 48.13
C THR A 53 -2.89 -12.13 46.81
N SER A 54 -2.19 -11.70 45.74
CA SER A 54 -1.45 -12.61 44.85
C SER A 54 -0.48 -11.85 43.92
N SER A 55 0.80 -12.18 44.05
CA SER A 55 1.93 -11.94 43.14
C SER A 55 2.41 -10.50 42.88
N PRO A 56 3.74 -10.25 42.92
CA PRO A 56 4.29 -8.99 42.43
C PRO A 56 3.93 -8.84 40.93
N PRO A 57 3.58 -7.64 40.44
CA PRO A 57 3.43 -7.44 39.02
C PRO A 57 4.78 -7.74 38.38
N SER A 58 4.85 -8.81 37.58
CA SER A 58 5.93 -8.93 36.61
C SER A 58 5.97 -7.62 35.82
N PRO A 59 7.14 -7.00 35.62
CA PRO A 59 7.23 -5.86 34.73
C PRO A 59 6.79 -6.34 33.36
N ARG A 60 5.58 -5.95 32.93
CA ARG A 60 5.14 -6.22 31.56
C ARG A 60 6.04 -5.38 30.68
N ALA A 61 6.94 -6.05 29.99
CA ALA A 61 7.83 -5.44 29.02
C ALA A 61 7.00 -4.61 28.03
N ASP A 62 7.16 -3.29 28.08
CA ASP A 62 6.84 -2.40 26.97
C ASP A 62 7.78 -2.78 25.81
N GLY A 63 7.36 -3.67 24.91
CA GLY A 63 8.32 -4.22 23.94
C GLY A 63 7.78 -5.15 22.87
N THR A 64 6.61 -4.91 22.28
CA THR A 64 6.14 -5.62 21.07
C THR A 64 4.86 -4.95 20.58
N LYS A 65 4.92 -4.03 19.61
CA LYS A 65 3.70 -3.51 19.00
C LYS A 65 3.68 -3.88 17.54
N ASP A 66 2.96 -4.96 17.27
CA ASP A 66 2.37 -5.25 15.96
C ASP A 66 1.65 -4.00 15.46
N VAL A 67 1.88 -3.62 14.21
CA VAL A 67 1.32 -2.39 13.61
C VAL A 67 0.43 -2.77 12.43
N PRO A 68 -0.87 -2.46 12.46
CA PRO A 68 -1.73 -2.56 11.29
C PRO A 68 -1.15 -1.80 10.09
N LEU A 69 -1.15 -2.41 8.91
CA LEU A 69 -0.73 -1.72 7.68
C LEU A 69 -1.63 -0.51 7.37
N THR A 70 -2.90 -0.59 7.76
CA THR A 70 -3.91 0.46 7.65
C THR A 70 -3.62 1.69 8.51
N ASP A 71 -2.77 1.57 9.53
CA ASP A 71 -2.30 2.70 10.34
C ASP A 71 -1.11 3.43 9.68
N ILE A 72 -0.55 2.88 8.60
CA ILE A 72 0.54 3.48 7.83
C ILE A 72 -0.05 4.17 6.61
N ALA A 73 0.21 5.48 6.49
CA ALA A 73 -0.17 6.22 5.31
C ALA A 73 0.55 5.64 4.07
N PRO A 74 -0.17 5.35 2.98
CA PRO A 74 0.47 4.95 1.74
C PRO A 74 1.36 6.09 1.23
N LEU A 75 2.44 5.72 0.54
CA LEU A 75 3.27 6.66 -0.21
C LEU A 75 2.37 7.42 -1.20
N GLY A 76 2.65 8.70 -1.45
CA GLY A 76 1.82 9.50 -2.38
C GLY A 76 1.91 9.00 -3.83
N GLY A 77 0.82 9.13 -4.57
CA GLY A 77 0.68 8.66 -5.96
C GLY A 77 -0.80 8.52 -6.35
N SER A 78 -1.10 8.25 -7.62
CA SER A 78 -2.47 8.05 -8.12
C SER A 78 -3.03 6.68 -7.68
N TYR A 79 -3.09 6.44 -6.37
CA TYR A 79 -3.62 5.24 -5.73
C TYR A 79 -5.13 5.34 -5.51
N VAL A 80 -5.85 5.74 -6.55
CA VAL A 80 -7.23 6.23 -6.43
C VAL A 80 -8.25 5.14 -6.08
N ASN A 81 -7.93 3.85 -6.29
CA ASN A 81 -8.87 2.77 -5.98
C ASN A 81 -8.48 1.97 -4.74
N TRP A 82 -7.41 2.35 -4.03
CA TRP A 82 -7.09 1.74 -2.73
C TRP A 82 -7.88 2.41 -1.62
N ALA A 83 -8.57 1.59 -0.83
CA ALA A 83 -9.37 2.06 0.30
C ALA A 83 -9.11 1.22 1.55
N VAL A 84 -9.23 1.87 2.71
CA VAL A 84 -9.23 1.19 4.02
C VAL A 84 -10.66 1.07 4.49
N GLY A 85 -11.07 -0.13 4.89
CA GLY A 85 -12.42 -0.38 5.38
C GLY A 85 -12.70 -1.84 5.64
N PRO A 86 -13.88 -2.16 6.19
CA PRO A 86 -14.26 -3.54 6.43
C PRO A 86 -14.56 -4.29 5.12
N VAL A 87 -14.29 -5.59 5.10
CA VAL A 87 -14.59 -6.50 3.97
C VAL A 87 -15.07 -7.86 4.48
N VAL A 88 -15.80 -8.61 3.66
CA VAL A 88 -16.13 -10.02 3.95
C VAL A 88 -15.43 -10.89 2.91
N MET A 89 -14.67 -11.89 3.37
CA MET A 89 -14.01 -12.86 2.49
C MET A 89 -14.23 -14.27 3.04
N GLY A 90 -14.77 -15.18 2.22
CA GLY A 90 -15.06 -16.55 2.63
C GLY A 90 -16.00 -16.64 3.83
N GLY A 91 -17.00 -15.76 3.90
CA GLY A 91 -17.98 -15.67 4.97
C GLY A 91 -17.45 -15.05 6.27
N LYS A 92 -16.17 -14.64 6.33
CA LYS A 92 -15.58 -13.99 7.50
C LYS A 92 -15.44 -12.49 7.26
N ARG A 93 -15.96 -11.69 8.20
CA ARG A 93 -15.75 -10.24 8.22
C ARG A 93 -14.36 -9.89 8.77
N PHE A 94 -13.66 -9.02 8.06
CA PHE A 94 -12.41 -8.38 8.47
C PHE A 94 -12.71 -6.90 8.65
N SER A 95 -12.65 -6.40 9.87
CA SER A 95 -12.93 -4.98 10.16
C SER A 95 -11.78 -4.06 9.74
N ASN A 96 -10.58 -4.61 9.68
CA ASN A 96 -9.38 -3.90 9.31
C ASN A 96 -8.84 -4.47 7.99
N ALA A 97 -9.24 -3.89 6.86
CA ALA A 97 -8.79 -4.35 5.56
C ALA A 97 -8.35 -3.21 4.66
N VAL A 98 -7.47 -3.56 3.74
CA VAL A 98 -7.08 -2.74 2.61
C VAL A 98 -7.69 -3.38 1.37
N THR A 99 -8.46 -2.63 0.60
CA THR A 99 -9.19 -3.11 -0.58
C THR A 99 -8.83 -2.34 -1.83
N THR A 100 -8.90 -2.98 -2.99
CA THR A 100 -8.78 -2.34 -4.30
C THR A 100 -9.64 -3.05 -5.33
N GLU A 101 -10.04 -2.32 -6.37
CA GLU A 101 -10.67 -2.86 -7.58
C GLU A 101 -9.69 -2.61 -8.74
N PRO A 102 -8.75 -3.53 -9.00
CA PRO A 102 -7.68 -3.30 -9.94
C PRO A 102 -8.27 -3.22 -11.35
N GLY A 103 -8.05 -2.09 -12.03
CA GLY A 103 -8.33 -1.95 -13.46
C GLY A 103 -7.38 -2.80 -14.30
N ASN A 104 -6.30 -2.18 -14.82
CA ASN A 104 -5.28 -2.86 -15.63
C ASN A 104 -4.05 -3.30 -14.83
N GLY A 105 -4.17 -3.37 -13.51
CA GLY A 105 -3.05 -3.42 -12.58
C GLY A 105 -3.03 -2.17 -11.72
N GLU A 106 -2.88 -2.37 -10.42
CA GLU A 106 -2.77 -1.26 -9.47
C GLU A 106 -1.78 -1.61 -8.38
N SER A 107 -0.94 -0.64 -8.04
CA SER A 107 0.06 -0.76 -6.99
C SER A 107 -0.29 0.16 -5.82
N VAL A 108 0.21 -0.10 -4.62
CA VAL A 108 0.24 0.85 -3.50
C VAL A 108 1.54 0.64 -2.73
N GLY A 109 2.25 1.73 -2.44
CA GLY A 109 3.51 1.70 -1.69
C GLY A 109 3.33 2.13 -0.24
N TYR A 110 4.14 1.58 0.68
CA TYR A 110 4.21 1.97 2.08
C TYR A 110 5.66 2.14 2.50
N SER A 111 5.99 3.26 3.15
CA SER A 111 7.28 3.43 3.82
C SER A 111 7.26 2.71 5.17
N ILE A 112 8.04 1.63 5.28
CA ILE A 112 8.15 0.82 6.50
C ILE A 112 9.54 0.93 7.16
N ASN A 113 10.49 1.62 6.50
CA ASN A 113 11.79 2.06 7.03
C ASN A 113 12.63 0.94 7.69
N GLU A 114 12.56 -0.28 7.16
CA GLU A 114 13.34 -1.44 7.64
C GLU A 114 13.04 -1.85 9.08
N ARG A 115 11.93 -1.37 9.67
CA ARG A 115 11.59 -1.59 11.09
C ARG A 115 10.89 -2.91 11.38
N TYR A 116 10.57 -3.69 10.35
CA TYR A 116 9.69 -4.84 10.43
C TYR A 116 10.33 -6.08 9.80
N GLN A 117 10.17 -7.23 10.44
CA GLN A 117 10.63 -8.53 9.95
C GLN A 117 9.62 -9.18 9.02
N SER A 118 8.32 -8.96 9.25
CA SER A 118 7.29 -9.60 8.44
C SER A 118 5.98 -8.84 8.39
N LEU A 119 5.19 -9.13 7.36
CA LEU A 119 3.77 -8.79 7.24
C LEU A 119 2.98 -10.08 7.25
N THR A 120 1.95 -10.17 8.09
CA THR A 120 0.91 -11.19 8.01
C THR A 120 -0.37 -10.55 7.48
N ALA A 121 -1.05 -11.20 6.54
CA ALA A 121 -2.35 -10.75 6.04
C ALA A 121 -3.20 -11.94 5.58
N THR A 122 -4.51 -11.75 5.45
CA THR A 122 -5.39 -12.68 4.75
C THR A 122 -5.76 -12.10 3.39
N VAL A 123 -5.40 -12.75 2.29
CA VAL A 123 -5.67 -12.27 0.94
C VAL A 123 -6.87 -13.00 0.36
N GLY A 124 -7.81 -12.26 -0.23
CA GLY A 124 -9.00 -12.84 -0.86
C GLY A 124 -9.74 -11.83 -1.73
N LEU A 125 -10.87 -12.28 -2.28
CA LEU A 125 -11.84 -11.40 -2.94
C LEU A 125 -12.98 -11.11 -1.97
N ASP A 126 -13.56 -9.91 -2.06
CA ASP A 126 -14.81 -9.58 -1.38
C ASP A 126 -15.92 -10.52 -1.85
N ASP A 127 -16.68 -11.08 -0.93
CA ASP A 127 -17.75 -12.03 -1.21
C ASP A 127 -18.91 -11.38 -2.01
N ASP A 128 -19.07 -10.05 -1.91
CA ASP A 128 -20.03 -9.27 -2.69
C ASP A 128 -19.49 -8.88 -4.09
N GLY A 129 -18.25 -9.26 -4.42
CA GLY A 129 -17.55 -8.89 -5.65
C GLY A 129 -17.65 -9.91 -6.79
N LEU A 130 -16.95 -9.61 -7.89
CA LEU A 130 -16.84 -10.54 -9.01
C LEU A 130 -15.89 -11.70 -8.70
N ALA A 131 -16.29 -12.92 -9.09
CA ALA A 131 -15.54 -14.16 -8.87
C ALA A 131 -14.39 -14.39 -9.88
N TYR A 132 -13.64 -13.35 -10.25
CA TYR A 132 -12.47 -13.48 -11.13
C TYR A 132 -11.19 -13.49 -10.30
N PRO A 133 -10.34 -14.53 -10.40
CA PRO A 133 -9.08 -14.56 -9.68
C PRO A 133 -8.20 -13.36 -10.03
N ALA A 134 -7.49 -12.84 -9.03
CA ALA A 134 -6.52 -11.77 -9.17
C ALA A 134 -5.20 -12.18 -8.53
N THR A 135 -4.08 -11.67 -9.05
CA THR A 135 -2.75 -11.94 -8.53
C THR A 135 -2.33 -10.78 -7.64
N VAL A 136 -2.00 -11.06 -6.38
CA VAL A 136 -1.44 -10.09 -5.44
C VAL A 136 0.05 -10.36 -5.29
N THR A 137 0.86 -9.36 -5.57
CA THR A 137 2.33 -9.41 -5.52
C THR A 137 2.84 -8.40 -4.51
N PHE A 138 3.64 -8.88 -3.56
CA PHE A 138 4.36 -8.07 -2.59
C PHE A 138 5.78 -7.85 -3.09
N LYS A 139 6.24 -6.60 -3.17
CA LYS A 139 7.55 -6.20 -3.68
C LYS A 139 8.29 -5.31 -2.68
N SER A 140 9.63 -5.35 -2.71
CA SER A 140 10.48 -4.39 -2.01
C SER A 140 10.89 -3.26 -2.95
N GLY A 141 10.68 -2.00 -2.57
CA GLY A 141 10.97 -0.83 -3.41
C GLY A 141 9.75 -0.33 -4.17
N ASP A 142 9.97 0.34 -5.29
CA ASP A 142 8.91 0.79 -6.21
C ASP A 142 8.36 -0.35 -7.09
N GLU A 143 7.70 -0.02 -8.20
CA GLU A 143 7.10 -0.98 -9.13
C GLU A 143 8.12 -1.94 -9.77
N SER A 144 9.39 -1.52 -9.88
CA SER A 144 10.50 -2.35 -10.38
C SER A 144 11.19 -3.16 -9.28
N GLY A 145 10.63 -3.10 -8.07
CA GLY A 145 11.13 -3.80 -6.89
C GLY A 145 11.19 -5.32 -7.01
N LYS A 146 12.06 -5.94 -6.21
CA LYS A 146 12.15 -7.40 -6.09
C LYS A 146 10.85 -7.97 -5.54
N THR A 147 10.29 -8.97 -6.21
CA THR A 147 9.16 -9.75 -5.68
C THR A 147 9.57 -10.51 -4.42
N LEU A 148 8.83 -10.24 -3.34
CA LEU A 148 8.97 -10.92 -2.05
C LEU A 148 8.01 -12.12 -1.96
N LYS A 149 6.78 -11.96 -2.44
CA LYS A 149 5.75 -13.00 -2.41
C LYS A 149 4.69 -12.74 -3.48
N THR A 150 4.13 -13.80 -4.03
CA THR A 150 2.94 -13.75 -4.90
C THR A 150 1.88 -14.71 -4.39
N VAL A 151 0.62 -14.29 -4.42
CA VAL A 151 -0.53 -15.10 -4.03
C VAL A 151 -1.71 -14.81 -4.95
N THR A 152 -2.51 -15.83 -5.25
CA THR A 152 -3.76 -15.65 -6.00
C THR A 152 -4.91 -15.42 -5.03
N ALA A 153 -5.59 -14.29 -5.16
CA ALA A 153 -6.85 -14.01 -4.49
C ALA A 153 -7.99 -14.72 -5.21
N GLN A 154 -8.83 -15.43 -4.45
CA GLN A 154 -9.99 -16.17 -4.97
C GLN A 154 -11.22 -15.91 -4.08
N ILE A 155 -12.40 -15.87 -4.70
CA ILE A 155 -13.66 -15.73 -3.97
C ILE A 155 -13.90 -16.98 -3.12
N ASN A 156 -14.47 -16.80 -1.92
CA ASN A 156 -14.74 -17.87 -0.97
C ASN A 156 -13.53 -18.73 -0.55
N ARG A 157 -12.31 -18.32 -0.90
CA ARG A 157 -11.06 -19.05 -0.58
C ARG A 157 -9.95 -18.09 -0.12
N PRO A 158 -10.18 -17.32 0.95
CA PRO A 158 -9.14 -16.43 1.48
C PRO A 158 -7.93 -17.23 1.96
N ALA A 159 -6.72 -16.72 1.69
CA ALA A 159 -5.45 -17.34 2.03
C ALA A 159 -4.67 -16.48 3.02
N LYS A 160 -4.31 -17.05 4.18
CA LYS A 160 -3.37 -16.41 5.10
C LYS A 160 -1.96 -16.45 4.51
N VAL A 161 -1.31 -15.30 4.45
CA VAL A 161 0.06 -15.14 3.93
C VAL A 161 0.94 -14.46 4.96
N THR A 162 2.21 -14.83 4.95
CA THR A 162 3.28 -14.14 5.68
C THR A 162 4.38 -13.79 4.68
N VAL A 163 4.81 -12.54 4.70
CA VAL A 163 5.82 -11.96 3.81
C VAL A 163 7.01 -11.54 4.67
N GLU A 164 8.22 -11.95 4.29
CA GLU A 164 9.45 -11.53 4.96
C GLU A 164 9.84 -10.12 4.49
N LEU A 165 10.11 -9.22 5.44
CA LEU A 165 10.36 -7.79 5.23
C LEU A 165 11.71 -7.34 5.80
N THR A 166 12.57 -8.26 6.25
CA THR A 166 13.90 -7.94 6.77
C THR A 166 14.68 -7.10 5.75
N GLY A 167 15.11 -5.90 6.16
CA GLY A 167 15.84 -4.96 5.29
C GLY A 167 15.00 -4.28 4.21
N VAL A 168 13.66 -4.34 4.30
CA VAL A 168 12.78 -3.66 3.34
C VAL A 168 12.42 -2.26 3.86
N ALA A 169 12.84 -1.23 3.13
CA ALA A 169 12.48 0.17 3.44
C ALA A 169 11.09 0.56 2.90
N ILE A 170 10.74 0.07 1.72
CA ILE A 170 9.47 0.34 1.03
C ILE A 170 8.83 -1.00 0.67
N LEU A 171 7.59 -1.19 1.11
CA LEU A 171 6.74 -2.30 0.71
C LEU A 171 5.77 -1.82 -0.37
N THR A 172 5.79 -2.43 -1.55
CA THR A 172 4.80 -2.22 -2.60
C THR A 172 3.91 -3.45 -2.72
N ILE A 173 2.60 -3.24 -2.79
CA ILE A 173 1.60 -4.28 -3.05
C ILE A 173 1.00 -3.97 -4.42
N GLU A 174 1.12 -4.91 -5.34
CA GLU A 174 0.57 -4.83 -6.68
C GLU A 174 -0.52 -5.89 -6.85
N VAL A 175 -1.62 -5.50 -7.47
CA VAL A 175 -2.73 -6.38 -7.80
C VAL A 175 -2.93 -6.35 -9.30
N GLY A 176 -2.79 -7.51 -9.95
CA GLY A 176 -2.98 -7.69 -11.38
C GLY A 176 -4.13 -8.64 -11.70
N GLN A 177 -4.87 -8.34 -12.76
CA GLN A 177 -5.97 -9.16 -13.29
C GLN A 177 -5.86 -9.21 -14.83
N ALA A 178 -5.99 -10.39 -15.43
CA ALA A 178 -5.64 -10.61 -16.83
C ALA A 178 -6.78 -10.32 -17.84
N ASP A 179 -8.03 -10.25 -17.38
CA ASP A 179 -9.24 -10.26 -18.22
C ASP A 179 -10.02 -8.93 -18.20
N PHE A 180 -9.41 -7.83 -17.73
CA PHE A 180 -10.03 -6.51 -17.56
C PHE A 180 -11.30 -6.54 -16.69
N LYS A 181 -11.40 -7.53 -15.81
CA LYS A 181 -12.42 -7.58 -14.77
C LYS A 181 -11.85 -6.88 -13.56
N THR A 182 -12.71 -6.13 -12.86
CA THR A 182 -12.34 -5.38 -11.65
C THR A 182 -12.89 -6.11 -10.42
N PRO A 183 -12.39 -7.32 -10.06
CA PRO A 183 -12.81 -7.98 -8.83
C PRO A 183 -12.34 -7.16 -7.64
N LYS A 184 -13.13 -7.07 -6.59
CA LYS A 184 -12.72 -6.38 -5.38
C LYS A 184 -11.76 -7.26 -4.57
N VAL A 185 -10.48 -6.94 -4.62
CA VAL A 185 -9.39 -7.66 -3.94
C VAL A 185 -9.18 -7.03 -2.57
N ALA A 186 -8.89 -7.85 -1.57
CA ALA A 186 -8.65 -7.38 -0.22
C ALA A 186 -7.50 -8.08 0.50
N LEU A 187 -6.86 -7.32 1.38
CA LEU A 187 -5.95 -7.79 2.42
C LEU A 187 -6.65 -7.55 3.76
N GLY A 188 -7.17 -8.62 4.36
CA GLY A 188 -7.81 -8.62 5.68
C GLY A 188 -6.81 -8.80 6.81
N ASP A 189 -6.96 -7.98 7.84
CA ASP A 189 -6.09 -7.86 9.01
C ASP A 189 -4.59 -7.82 8.65
N PRO A 190 -4.14 -6.90 7.77
CA PRO A 190 -2.72 -6.80 7.43
C PRO A 190 -1.93 -6.20 8.61
N VAL A 191 -1.01 -6.97 9.18
CA VAL A 191 -0.25 -6.61 10.39
C VAL A 191 1.24 -6.78 10.16
N LEU A 192 2.00 -5.72 10.46
CA LEU A 192 3.45 -5.69 10.43
C LEU A 192 4.03 -6.05 11.80
N HIS A 193 4.99 -6.97 11.79
CA HIS A 193 5.67 -7.47 12.98
C HIS A 193 7.10 -6.93 13.03
N ARG A 194 7.50 -6.36 14.18
CA ARG A 194 8.82 -5.73 14.37
C ARG A 194 9.96 -6.74 14.51
N LEU A 195 11.17 -6.23 14.31
CA LEU A 195 12.42 -6.92 14.64
C LEU A 195 12.58 -7.24 16.12
#